data_AF-A0A0P8ZTK2-F1
#
_entry.id   AF-A0A0P8ZTK2-F1
#
_cell.length_a   1.000
_cell.length_b   1.000
_cell.length_c   1.000
_cell.angle_alpha   90.00
_cell.angle_beta   90.00
_cell.angle_gamma   90.00
#
_symmetry.space_group_name_H-M   'P 1'
#
loop_
_entity.id
_entity.type
_entity.pdbx_description
1 polymer ?
#
loop_
_entity_poly.entity_id
_entity_poly.type
_entity_poly.pdbx_seq_one_letter_code
_entity_poly.pdbx_strand_id
1 'polypeptide(L)'
;MCQSCKEASPKSWCMGYAIYCIIMGFFSLCSNFYGMLFYTYIVLQPKVSTLNLVHVVNSTTQHYVLNVKESSIDIRPLEYVALTVGCVYFIFEILYILAGSFMLVGVIKERQELFFVGKTFSYFWPIFYFYLIFPLTIHIIAITKIRKHIKRQWP
;
A
#
# COMPACT_ATOMS: atom_id res chain seq x y z
N MET A 1 -32.65 -26.31 19.75
CA MET A 1 -31.64 -25.24 19.70
C MET A 1 -30.71 -25.53 18.53
N CYS A 2 -30.84 -24.78 17.44
CA CYS A 2 -30.01 -24.94 16.25
C CYS A 2 -28.54 -24.76 16.63
N GLN A 3 -27.68 -25.68 16.21
CA GLN A 3 -26.24 -25.53 16.25
C GLN A 3 -25.88 -24.24 15.51
N SER A 4 -25.68 -23.19 16.32
CA SER A 4 -24.75 -22.09 16.17
C SER A 4 -24.07 -22.07 14.81
N CYS A 5 -24.25 -20.98 14.06
CA CYS A 5 -23.35 -20.54 13.01
C CYS A 5 -21.92 -20.99 13.37
N LYS A 6 -21.40 -22.00 12.66
CA LYS A 6 -20.09 -22.58 12.95
C LYS A 6 -19.09 -21.43 12.84
N GLU A 7 -18.64 -20.88 13.97
CA GLU A 7 -17.58 -19.87 13.97
C GLU A 7 -16.45 -20.43 13.12
N ALA A 8 -16.06 -19.69 12.07
CA ALA A 8 -15.01 -20.12 11.18
C ALA A 8 -13.78 -20.54 12.00
N SER A 9 -13.20 -21.70 11.67
CA SER A 9 -12.11 -22.25 12.46
C SER A 9 -10.98 -21.22 12.58
N PRO A 10 -10.28 -21.11 13.72
CA PRO A 10 -9.22 -20.12 13.87
C PRO A 10 -8.11 -20.27 12.81
N LYS A 11 -7.89 -21.49 12.29
CA LYS A 11 -7.02 -21.77 11.13
C LYS A 11 -7.51 -21.07 9.86
N SER A 12 -8.81 -21.11 9.59
CA SER A 12 -9.43 -20.41 8.45
C SER A 12 -9.19 -18.89 8.52
N TRP A 13 -9.31 -18.28 9.70
CA TRP A 13 -8.98 -16.86 9.90
C TRP A 13 -7.50 -16.55 9.63
N CYS A 14 -6.58 -17.41 10.06
CA CYS A 14 -5.15 -17.24 9.80
C CYS A 14 -4.86 -17.30 8.29
N MET A 15 -5.42 -18.30 7.59
CA MET A 15 -5.26 -18.45 6.15
C MET A 15 -5.91 -17.29 5.38
N GLY A 16 -7.13 -16.90 5.75
CA GLY A 16 -7.83 -15.77 5.16
C GLY A 16 -7.08 -14.46 5.33
N TYR A 17 -6.53 -14.21 6.53
CA TYR A 17 -5.72 -13.02 6.77
C TYR A 17 -4.39 -13.04 6.00
N ALA A 18 -3.73 -14.20 5.90
CA ALA A 18 -2.52 -14.36 5.11
C ALA A 18 -2.77 -14.08 3.62
N ILE A 19 -3.85 -14.64 3.06
CA ILE A 19 -4.28 -14.39 1.67
C ILE A 19 -4.62 -12.91 1.48
N TYR A 20 -5.33 -12.28 2.43
CA TYR A 20 -5.63 -10.86 2.39
C TYR A 20 -4.36 -10.00 2.32
N CYS A 21 -3.32 -10.33 3.12
CA CYS A 21 -2.05 -9.61 3.07
C CYS A 21 -1.37 -9.72 1.69
N ILE A 22 -1.40 -10.91 1.08
CA ILE A 22 -0.83 -11.13 -0.25
C ILE A 22 -1.58 -10.33 -1.31
N ILE A 23 -2.92 -10.45 -1.34
CA ILE A 23 -3.76 -9.78 -2.36
C ILE A 23 -3.64 -8.25 -2.23
N MET A 24 -3.78 -7.72 -1.01
CA MET A 24 -3.69 -6.29 -0.79
C MET A 24 -2.29 -5.75 -1.05
N GLY A 25 -1.26 -6.47 -0.61
CA GLY A 25 0.14 -6.10 -0.89
C GLY A 25 0.43 -6.07 -2.38
N PHE A 26 -0.02 -7.07 -3.14
CA PHE A 26 0.14 -7.10 -4.59
C PHE A 26 -0.64 -6.00 -5.30
N PHE A 27 -1.89 -5.76 -4.90
CA PHE A 27 -2.71 -4.67 -5.46
C PHE A 27 -2.07 -3.30 -5.22
N SER A 28 -1.59 -3.04 -4.00
CA SER A 28 -0.88 -1.81 -3.66
C SER A 28 0.42 -1.68 -4.46
N LEU A 29 1.23 -2.74 -4.53
CA LEU A 29 2.46 -2.78 -5.33
C LEU A 29 2.22 -2.42 -6.79
N CYS A 30 1.20 -3.01 -7.43
CA CYS A 30 0.84 -2.70 -8.81
C CYS A 30 0.37 -1.25 -8.98
N SER A 31 -0.42 -0.74 -8.02
CA SER A 31 -0.94 0.63 -8.05
C SER A 31 0.18 1.66 -7.89
N ASN A 32 1.11 1.41 -6.96
CA ASN A 32 2.29 2.24 -6.73
C ASN A 32 3.23 2.22 -7.94
N PHE A 33 3.51 1.04 -8.49
CA PHE A 33 4.31 0.90 -9.71
C PHE A 33 3.69 1.65 -10.91
N TYR A 34 2.38 1.50 -11.12
CA TYR A 34 1.66 2.23 -12.16
C TYR A 34 1.73 3.75 -11.95
N GLY A 35 1.55 4.22 -10.71
CA GLY A 35 1.67 5.63 -10.35
C GLY A 35 3.06 6.20 -10.63
N MET A 36 4.11 5.45 -10.29
CA MET A 36 5.50 5.82 -10.58
C MET A 36 5.79 5.90 -12.08
N LEU A 37 5.28 4.94 -12.87
CA LEU A 37 5.40 4.97 -14.33
C LEU A 37 4.66 6.16 -14.93
N PHE A 38 3.43 6.42 -14.49
CA PHE A 38 2.62 7.54 -14.96
C PHE A 38 3.27 8.89 -14.62
N TYR A 39 3.79 9.02 -13.40
CA TYR A 39 4.54 10.20 -12.96
C TYR A 39 5.78 10.41 -13.84
N THR A 40 6.58 9.37 -14.02
CA THR A 40 7.78 9.41 -14.87
C THR A 40 7.41 9.77 -16.31
N TYR A 41 6.32 9.22 -16.85
CA TYR A 41 5.82 9.56 -18.18
C TYR A 41 5.47 11.05 -18.28
N ILE A 42 4.70 11.61 -17.35
CA ILE A 42 4.34 13.03 -17.36
C ILE A 42 5.57 13.93 -17.26
N VAL A 43 6.50 13.62 -16.36
CA VAL A 43 7.72 14.42 -16.13
C VAL A 43 8.66 14.35 -17.34
N LEU A 44 8.79 13.16 -17.95
CA LEU A 44 9.65 12.95 -19.11
C LEU A 44 9.04 13.44 -20.42
N GLN A 45 7.74 13.76 -20.50
CA GLN A 45 7.18 14.41 -21.68
C GLN A 45 7.89 15.76 -21.84
N PRO A 46 8.83 15.88 -22.81
CA PRO A 46 9.61 17.09 -22.95
C PRO A 46 8.68 18.15 -23.51
N LYS A 47 8.22 19.07 -22.65
CA LYS A 47 7.41 20.25 -22.99
C LYS A 47 6.60 20.04 -24.28
N VAL A 48 5.49 19.30 -24.22
CA VAL A 48 4.49 19.42 -25.29
C VAL A 48 4.03 20.88 -25.24
N SER A 49 4.63 21.65 -26.14
CA SER A 49 4.43 23.04 -26.46
C SER A 49 3.36 23.73 -25.62
N THR A 50 3.77 24.35 -24.51
CA THR A 50 3.04 25.49 -23.92
C THR A 50 2.73 26.58 -24.95
N LEU A 51 3.34 26.51 -26.14
CA LEU A 51 3.03 27.33 -27.32
C LEU A 51 1.63 27.06 -27.92
N ASN A 52 1.09 25.84 -27.87
CA ASN A 52 -0.19 25.53 -28.53
C ASN A 52 -1.41 25.66 -27.61
N LEU A 53 -1.24 25.59 -26.29
CA LEU A 53 -2.34 25.86 -25.35
C LEU A 53 -2.60 27.37 -25.17
N VAL A 54 -1.57 28.20 -25.36
CA VAL A 54 -1.64 29.67 -25.21
C VAL A 54 -2.33 30.33 -26.42
N HIS A 55 -2.28 29.73 -27.61
CA HIS A 55 -2.94 30.30 -28.80
C HIS A 55 -4.47 30.06 -28.85
N VAL A 56 -5.01 29.16 -28.02
CA VAL A 56 -6.45 28.86 -27.98
C VAL A 56 -7.19 29.66 -26.89
N VAL A 57 -6.44 30.26 -25.95
CA VAL A 57 -7.02 31.07 -24.85
C VAL A 57 -6.73 32.55 -25.08
N ASN A 58 -7.60 33.16 -25.86
CA ASN A 58 -8.04 34.56 -25.84
C ASN A 58 -7.04 35.66 -25.41
N SER A 59 -6.92 36.63 -26.31
CA SER A 59 -6.22 37.93 -26.28
C SER A 59 -6.45 38.85 -25.06
N THR A 60 -7.14 38.41 -24.02
CA THR A 60 -7.38 39.17 -22.78
C THR A 60 -6.55 38.68 -21.57
N THR A 61 -5.86 37.53 -21.69
CA THR A 61 -5.14 36.89 -20.57
C THR A 61 -3.62 37.12 -20.58
N GLN A 62 -3.11 38.00 -21.45
CA GLN A 62 -1.66 38.18 -21.62
C GLN A 62 -0.98 38.89 -20.44
N HIS A 63 -1.72 39.68 -19.64
CA HIS A 63 -1.14 40.44 -18.53
C HIS A 63 -0.96 39.65 -17.23
N TYR A 64 -1.70 38.56 -17.00
CA TYR A 64 -1.53 37.73 -15.79
C TYR A 64 -0.51 36.59 -15.96
N VAL A 65 -0.28 36.12 -17.18
CA VAL A 65 0.64 35.00 -17.46
C VAL A 65 2.11 35.44 -17.45
N LEU A 66 2.40 36.73 -17.67
CA LEU A 66 3.78 37.23 -17.64
C LEU A 66 4.34 37.34 -16.21
N ASN A 67 3.50 37.40 -15.17
CA ASN A 67 3.96 37.49 -13.77
C ASN A 67 4.15 36.12 -13.08
N VAL A 68 3.71 35.01 -13.68
CA VAL A 68 3.98 33.64 -13.16
C VAL A 68 5.25 33.05 -13.78
N LYS A 69 5.79 33.68 -14.83
CA LYS A 69 6.99 33.21 -15.53
C LYS A 69 8.29 33.43 -14.76
N GLU A 70 8.24 34.13 -13.63
CA GLU A 70 9.42 34.61 -12.89
C GLU A 70 9.46 34.14 -11.43
N SER A 71 8.64 33.17 -11.03
CA SER A 71 8.94 32.37 -9.85
C SER A 71 9.68 31.11 -10.30
N SER A 72 11.00 31.17 -10.35
CA SER A 72 11.92 30.03 -10.51
C SER A 72 11.89 29.13 -9.26
N ILE A 73 10.70 28.70 -8.85
CA ILE A 73 10.56 27.71 -7.78
C ILE A 73 11.19 26.44 -8.32
N ASP A 74 12.33 26.09 -7.75
CA ASP A 74 13.03 24.86 -8.04
C ASP A 74 12.11 23.68 -7.70
N ILE A 75 11.64 22.98 -8.72
CA ILE A 75 10.66 21.87 -8.59
C ILE A 75 11.38 20.54 -8.27
N ARG A 76 12.71 20.48 -8.47
CA ARG A 76 13.56 19.31 -8.18
C ARG A 76 13.37 18.72 -6.77
N PRO A 77 13.30 19.51 -5.67
CA PRO A 77 13.07 18.96 -4.34
C PRO A 77 11.77 18.15 -4.24
N LEU A 78 10.71 18.54 -4.96
CA LEU A 78 9.44 17.82 -4.93
C LEU A 78 9.54 16.45 -5.63
N GLU A 79 10.31 16.34 -6.71
CA GLU A 79 10.54 15.09 -7.44
C GLU A 79 11.31 14.07 -6.59
N TYR A 80 12.38 14.52 -5.91
CA TYR A 80 13.15 13.66 -5.02
C TYR A 80 12.32 13.16 -3.84
N VAL A 81 11.46 14.02 -3.27
CA VAL A 81 10.55 13.62 -2.19
C VAL A 81 9.54 12.58 -2.70
N ALA A 82 8.93 12.80 -3.86
CA ALA A 82 7.97 11.85 -4.44
C ALA A 82 8.61 10.48 -4.71
N LEU A 83 9.81 10.46 -5.31
CA LEU A 83 10.56 9.23 -5.55
C LEU A 83 10.90 8.51 -4.25
N THR A 84 11.41 9.24 -3.25
CA THR A 84 11.77 8.67 -1.94
C THR A 84 10.56 8.05 -1.27
N VAL A 85 9.43 8.76 -1.25
CA VAL A 85 8.18 8.29 -0.68
C VAL A 85 7.68 7.04 -1.44
N GLY A 86 7.71 7.05 -2.77
CA GLY A 86 7.33 5.89 -3.60
C GLY A 86 8.19 4.65 -3.33
N CYS A 87 9.50 4.81 -3.19
CA CYS A 87 10.43 3.73 -2.82
C CYS A 87 10.15 3.16 -1.43
N VAL A 88 9.85 4.01 -0.44
CA VAL A 88 9.50 3.56 0.91
C VAL A 88 8.20 2.76 0.88
N TYR A 89 7.16 3.23 0.19
CA TYR A 89 5.91 2.48 -0.01
C TYR A 89 6.17 1.12 -0.65
N PHE A 90 7.00 1.07 -1.69
CA PHE A 90 7.35 -0.16 -2.41
C PHE A 90 7.99 -1.21 -1.49
N ILE A 91 8.88 -0.79 -0.58
CA ILE A 91 9.51 -1.68 0.40
C ILE A 91 8.45 -2.26 1.35
N PHE A 92 7.54 -1.43 1.88
CA PHE A 92 6.48 -1.90 2.77
C PHE A 92 5.48 -2.82 2.07
N GLU A 93 5.19 -2.60 0.79
CA GLU A 93 4.31 -3.44 -0.03
C GLU A 93 4.88 -4.85 -0.17
N ILE A 94 6.19 -4.94 -0.46
CA ILE A 94 6.90 -6.21 -0.50
C ILE A 94 6.90 -6.89 0.87
N LEU A 95 7.21 -6.16 1.95
CA LEU A 95 7.17 -6.70 3.30
C LEU A 95 5.79 -7.25 3.66
N TYR A 96 4.71 -6.64 3.19
CA TYR A 96 3.35 -7.09 3.44
C TYR A 96 2.99 -8.37 2.65
N ILE A 97 3.47 -8.50 1.42
CA ILE A 97 3.36 -9.75 0.65
C ILE A 97 4.15 -10.88 1.34
N LEU A 98 5.37 -10.58 1.81
CA LEU A 98 6.20 -11.54 2.57
C LEU A 98 5.53 -11.92 3.89
N ALA A 99 4.90 -10.97 4.58
CA ALA A 99 4.14 -11.22 5.80
C ALA A 99 3.04 -12.26 5.57
N GLY A 100 2.22 -12.06 4.54
CA GLY A 100 1.19 -13.02 4.15
C GLY A 100 1.75 -14.37 3.74
N SER A 101 2.83 -14.38 2.95
CA SER A 101 3.48 -15.62 2.50
C SER A 101 4.03 -16.45 3.67
N PHE A 102 4.72 -15.83 4.63
CA PHE A 102 5.24 -16.51 5.81
C PHE A 102 4.14 -17.00 6.75
N MET A 103 3.07 -16.22 6.95
CA MET A 103 1.90 -16.68 7.71
C MET A 103 1.25 -17.89 7.02
N LEU A 104 1.07 -17.84 5.70
CA LEU A 104 0.44 -18.92 4.95
C LEU A 104 1.27 -20.20 5.01
N VAL A 105 2.58 -20.13 4.74
CA VAL A 105 3.49 -21.27 4.82
C VAL A 105 3.59 -21.78 6.27
N GLY A 106 3.64 -20.89 7.25
CA GLY A 106 3.65 -21.25 8.68
C GLY A 106 2.42 -22.06 9.10
N VAL A 107 1.23 -21.69 8.61
CA VAL A 107 -0.01 -22.45 8.86
C VAL A 107 -0.06 -23.77 8.10
N ILE A 108 0.41 -23.81 6.84
CA ILE A 108 0.39 -25.03 6.01
C ILE A 108 1.39 -26.07 6.52
N LYS A 109 2.60 -25.63 6.89
CA LYS A 109 3.70 -26.50 7.36
C LYS A 109 3.74 -26.67 8.86
N GLU A 110 2.77 -26.09 9.58
CA GLU A 110 2.68 -26.10 11.05
C GLU A 110 3.96 -25.59 11.73
N ARG A 111 4.63 -24.60 11.11
CA ARG A 111 5.86 -23.97 11.62
C ARG A 111 5.55 -22.66 12.31
N GLN A 112 5.53 -22.71 13.64
CA GLN A 112 5.24 -21.58 14.51
C GLN A 112 6.15 -20.37 14.24
N GLU A 113 7.47 -20.59 14.14
CA GLU A 113 8.45 -19.52 13.92
C GLU A 113 8.14 -18.70 12.66
N LEU A 114 7.87 -19.38 11.54
CA LEU A 114 7.53 -18.74 10.26
C LEU A 114 6.23 -17.94 10.38
N PHE A 115 5.24 -18.50 11.07
CA PHE A 115 3.98 -17.82 11.31
C PHE A 115 4.17 -16.54 12.13
N PHE A 116 5.00 -16.59 13.19
CA PHE A 116 5.30 -15.42 14.01
C PHE A 116 6.09 -14.36 13.26
N VAL A 117 7.07 -14.73 12.43
CA VAL A 117 7.79 -13.78 11.57
C VAL A 117 6.82 -13.07 10.62
N GLY A 118 5.96 -13.83 9.94
CA GLY A 118 4.96 -13.25 9.04
C GLY A 118 3.99 -12.31 9.77
N LYS A 119 3.52 -12.73 10.95
CA LYS A 119 2.68 -11.89 11.81
C LYS A 119 3.39 -10.60 12.23
N THR A 120 4.67 -10.67 12.62
CA THR A 120 5.47 -9.49 12.98
C THR A 120 5.54 -8.52 11.81
N PHE A 121 5.81 -9.00 10.60
CA PHE A 121 5.85 -8.16 9.41
C PHE A 121 4.50 -7.54 9.06
N SER A 122 3.39 -8.24 9.33
CA SER A 122 2.05 -7.72 9.07
C SER A 122 1.68 -6.47 9.89
N TYR A 123 2.39 -6.18 10.99
CA TYR A 123 2.13 -4.98 11.82
C TYR A 123 2.62 -3.68 11.18
N PHE A 124 3.62 -3.73 10.29
CA PHE A 124 4.17 -2.52 9.68
C PHE A 124 3.14 -1.82 8.77
N TRP A 125 2.32 -2.58 8.07
CA TRP A 125 1.36 -2.05 7.10
C TRP A 125 0.26 -1.19 7.74
N PRO A 126 -0.50 -1.66 8.76
CA PRO A 126 -1.49 -0.81 9.43
C PRO A 126 -0.89 0.41 10.14
N ILE A 127 0.37 0.33 10.60
CA ILE A 127 1.05 1.46 11.23
C ILE A 127 1.37 2.54 10.20
N PHE A 128 1.88 2.14 9.03
CA PHE A 128 2.21 3.07 7.94
C PHE A 128 0.96 3.66 7.30
N TYR A 129 -0.11 2.87 7.19
CA TYR A 129 -1.39 3.24 6.61
C TYR A 129 -2.48 3.47 7.68
N PHE A 130 -2.13 4.03 8.84
CA PHE A 130 -3.07 4.21 9.95
C PHE A 130 -4.29 5.08 9.58
N TYR A 131 -4.14 5.96 8.58
CA TYR A 131 -5.23 6.75 8.02
C TYR A 131 -6.30 5.92 7.30
N LEU A 132 -5.97 4.69 6.89
CA LEU A 132 -6.92 3.73 6.35
C LEU A 132 -7.55 2.92 7.50
N ILE A 133 -8.69 3.41 7.99
CA ILE A 133 -9.46 2.79 9.09
C ILE A 133 -9.83 1.32 8.78
N PHE A 134 -10.14 1.01 7.53
CA PHE A 134 -10.60 -0.31 7.11
C PHE A 134 -9.51 -1.41 7.22
N PRO A 135 -8.32 -1.28 6.61
CA PRO A 135 -7.19 -2.20 6.82
C PRO A 135 -6.80 -2.37 8.29
N LEU A 136 -6.81 -1.28 9.06
CA LEU A 136 -6.51 -1.31 10.49
C LEU A 136 -7.53 -2.17 11.26
N THR A 137 -8.82 -1.99 10.96
CA THR A 137 -9.90 -2.77 11.59
C THR A 137 -9.78 -4.26 11.27
N ILE A 138 -9.56 -4.61 9.99
CA ILE A 138 -9.35 -6.01 9.57
C ILE A 138 -8.15 -6.62 10.28
N HIS A 139 -7.05 -5.88 10.38
CA HIS A 139 -5.84 -6.34 11.05
C HIS A 139 -6.09 -6.61 12.55
N ILE A 140 -6.75 -5.70 13.26
CA ILE A 140 -7.08 -5.89 14.69
C ILE A 140 -7.98 -7.14 14.88
N ILE A 141 -9.03 -7.30 14.07
CA ILE A 141 -9.91 -8.47 14.13
C ILE A 141 -9.12 -9.76 13.85
N ALA A 142 -8.28 -9.77 12.81
CA ALA A 142 -7.46 -10.93 12.47
C ALA A 142 -6.51 -11.30 13.62
N ILE A 143 -5.77 -10.33 14.17
CA ILE A 143 -4.81 -10.57 15.26
C ILE A 143 -5.48 -11.13 16.51
N THR A 144 -6.66 -10.64 16.89
CA THR A 144 -7.39 -11.17 18.06
C THR A 144 -7.79 -12.63 17.85
N LYS A 145 -8.29 -12.99 16.66
CA LYS A 145 -8.64 -14.38 16.32
C LYS A 145 -7.41 -15.28 16.21
N ILE A 146 -6.31 -14.78 15.63
CA ILE A 146 -5.02 -15.47 15.53
C ILE A 146 -4.45 -15.77 16.92
N ARG A 147 -4.47 -14.81 17.86
CA ARG A 147 -4.00 -15.04 19.24
C ARG A 147 -4.75 -16.19 19.91
N LYS A 148 -6.07 -16.28 19.71
CA LYS A 148 -6.90 -17.39 20.21
C LYS A 148 -6.53 -18.73 19.56
N HIS A 149 -6.09 -18.73 18.31
CA HIS A 149 -5.61 -19.93 17.62
C HIS A 149 -4.28 -20.43 18.20
N ILE A 150 -3.29 -19.54 18.29
CA ILE A 150 -1.94 -19.86 18.79
C ILE A 150 -2.04 -20.52 20.16
N LYS A 151 -2.79 -19.91 21.11
CA LYS A 151 -2.95 -20.45 22.47
C LYS A 151 -3.58 -21.86 22.52
N ARG A 152 -4.31 -22.29 21.48
CA ARG A 152 -4.98 -23.60 21.41
C ARG A 152 -4.14 -24.68 20.73
N GLN A 153 -3.33 -24.31 19.73
CA GLN A 153 -2.55 -25.28 18.96
C GLN A 153 -1.07 -25.32 19.32
N TRP A 154 -0.51 -24.19 19.75
CA TRP A 154 0.90 -24.01 20.09
C TRP A 154 1.01 -23.39 21.50
N PRO A 155 0.71 -24.16 22.55
CA PRO A 155 0.80 -23.70 23.93
C PRO A 155 2.24 -23.34 24.33
#